data_AF-A0A960JJD5-F1
#
_entry.id   AF-A0A960JJD5-F1
#
_cell.length_a   1.000
_cell.length_b   1.000
_cell.length_c   1.000
_cell.angle_alpha   90.00
_cell.angle_beta   90.00
_cell.angle_gamma   90.00
#
_symmetry.space_group_name_H-M   'P 1'
#
loop_
_entity.id
_entity.type
_entity.pdbx_description
1 polymer ?
#
loop_
_entity_poly.entity_id
_entity_poly.type
_entity_poly.pdbx_seq_one_letter_code
_entity_poly.pdbx_strand_id
1 'polypeptide(L)' 'MTPNQVIYQIKQSPDLSKIWAECTRDEKEEVVRRLETQDPEDVEKVLSEVKTGQNRLF' A
#
# COMPACT_ATOMS: atom_id res chain seq x y z
N MET A 1 5.01 -5.99 -9.72
CA MET A 1 6.00 -4.88 -9.61
C MET A 1 7.14 -5.23 -8.66
N THR A 2 8.29 -4.56 -8.69
CA THR A 2 9.29 -4.72 -7.60
C THR A 2 8.92 -3.85 -6.39
N PRO A 3 9.25 -4.26 -5.14
CA PRO A 3 8.93 -3.47 -3.93
C PRO A 3 9.41 -2.01 -3.99
N ASN A 4 10.57 -1.78 -4.63
CA ASN A 4 11.12 -0.44 -4.81
C ASN A 4 10.26 0.44 -5.73
N GLN A 5 9.62 -0.14 -6.74
CA GLN A 5 8.72 0.61 -7.63
C GLN A 5 7.42 0.99 -6.93
N VAL A 6 6.88 0.12 -6.06
CA VAL A 6 5.71 0.43 -5.23
C VAL A 6 6.00 1.62 -4.33
N ILE A 7 7.11 1.59 -3.59
CA ILE A 7 7.52 2.69 -2.72
C ILE A 7 7.76 3.97 -3.54
N TYR A 8 8.33 3.86 -4.73
CA TYR A 8 8.55 4.99 -5.63
C TYR A 8 7.23 5.65 -6.04
N GLN A 9 6.22 4.86 -6.43
CA GLN A 9 4.89 5.38 -6.78
C GLN A 9 4.17 6.01 -5.59
N ILE A 10 4.23 5.36 -4.42
CA ILE A 10 3.68 5.92 -3.18
C ILE A 10 4.30 7.28 -2.86
N LYS A 11 5.62 7.44 -3.08
CA LYS A 11 6.32 8.71 -2.85
C LYS A 11 6.04 9.79 -3.89
N GLN A 12 5.49 9.44 -5.05
CA GLN A 12 5.08 10.43 -6.06
C GLN A 12 3.85 11.22 -5.61
N SER A 13 3.00 10.62 -4.78
CA SER A 13 1.79 11.26 -4.25
C SER A 13 1.96 11.57 -2.76
N PRO A 14 1.84 12.85 -2.35
CA PRO A 14 2.02 13.23 -0.95
C PRO A 14 0.96 12.58 -0.02
N ASP A 15 -0.25 12.32 -0.51
CA ASP A 15 -1.30 11.66 0.27
C ASP A 15 -1.01 10.16 0.51
N LEU A 16 -0.59 9.43 -0.55
CA LEU A 16 -0.17 8.03 -0.40
C LEU A 16 1.06 7.92 0.51
N SER A 17 1.99 8.86 0.41
CA SER A 17 3.16 8.89 1.28
C SER A 17 2.81 9.09 2.75
N LYS A 18 1.76 9.86 3.09
CA LYS A 18 1.27 10.00 4.47
C LYS A 18 0.65 8.71 4.97
N ILE A 19 -0.26 8.12 4.20
CA ILE A 19 -0.92 6.87 4.56
C ILE A 19 0.13 5.76 4.74
N TRP A 20 1.10 5.67 3.83
CA TRP A 20 2.22 4.73 3.96
C TRP A 20 3.08 4.99 5.19
N ALA A 21 3.30 6.25 5.59
CA ALA A 21 4.02 6.55 6.82
C ALA A 21 3.25 6.06 8.06
N GLU A 22 1.92 6.13 8.03
CA GLU A 22 0.99 5.66 9.08
C GLU A 22 0.73 4.14 9.05
N CYS A 23 1.19 3.44 8.02
CA CYS A 23 1.16 1.98 7.95
C CYS A 23 2.25 1.35 8.82
N THR A 24 1.86 0.36 9.60
CA THR A 24 2.70 -0.61 10.28
C THR A 24 3.53 -1.42 9.29
N ARG A 25 4.54 -2.12 9.80
CA ARG A 25 5.40 -2.98 8.98
C ARG A 25 4.60 -4.07 8.25
N ASP A 26 3.65 -4.69 8.95
CA ASP A 26 2.84 -5.77 8.38
C ASP A 26 1.91 -5.25 7.26
N GLU A 27 1.32 -4.07 7.44
CA GLU A 27 0.52 -3.40 6.40
C GLU A 27 1.38 -3.09 5.15
N LYS A 28 2.62 -2.63 5.36
CA LYS A 28 3.55 -2.35 4.25
C LYS A 28 3.93 -3.62 3.48
N GLU A 29 4.19 -4.71 4.20
CA GLU A 29 4.50 -6.01 3.59
C GLU A 29 3.29 -6.55 2.79
N GLU A 30 2.06 -6.42 3.32
CA GLU A 30 0.84 -6.85 2.61
C GLU A 30 0.57 -6.02 1.35
N VAL A 31 0.73 -4.70 1.42
CA VAL A 31 0.59 -3.81 0.25
C VAL A 31 1.58 -4.19 -0.85
N VAL A 32 2.86 -4.39 -0.49
CA VAL A 32 3.89 -4.80 -1.45
C VAL A 32 3.54 -6.15 -2.06
N ARG A 33 3.13 -7.13 -1.24
CA ARG A 33 2.77 -8.47 -1.70
C ARG A 33 1.58 -8.47 -2.66
N ARG A 34 0.56 -7.66 -2.40
CA ARG A 34 -0.60 -7.53 -3.31
C ARG A 34 -0.20 -6.90 -4.64
N LEU A 35 0.60 -5.83 -4.59
CA LEU A 35 1.09 -5.12 -5.78
C LEU A 35 2.21 -5.85 -6.54
N GLU A 36 2.80 -6.90 -5.97
CA GLU A 36 3.64 -7.83 -6.73
C GLU A 36 2.83 -8.56 -7.81
N THR A 37 1.56 -8.86 -7.52
CA THR A 37 0.65 -9.64 -8.38
C THR A 37 -0.40 -8.82 -9.13
N GLN A 38 -0.55 -7.53 -8.78
CA GLN A 38 -1.52 -6.61 -9.38
C GLN A 38 -0.84 -5.50 -10.17
N ASP A 39 -1.62 -4.79 -10.97
CA ASP A 39 -1.16 -3.66 -11.75
C ASP A 39 -0.81 -2.44 -10.86
N PRO A 40 0.17 -1.62 -11.25
CA PRO A 40 0.61 -0.46 -10.47
C PRO A 40 -0.46 0.61 -10.26
N GLU A 41 -1.45 0.67 -11.14
CA GLU A 41 -2.51 1.68 -11.06
C GLU A 41 -3.42 1.47 -9.83
N ASP A 42 -3.40 0.28 -9.23
CA ASP A 42 -4.20 -0.05 -8.06
C ASP A 42 -3.52 0.27 -6.70
N VAL A 43 -2.35 0.93 -6.69
CA VAL A 43 -1.61 1.22 -5.44
C VAL A 43 -2.47 1.93 -4.41
N GLU A 44 -3.18 2.99 -4.79
CA GLU A 44 -4.06 3.75 -3.88
C GLU A 44 -5.17 2.86 -3.29
N LYS A 45 -5.82 2.09 -4.15
CA LYS A 45 -6.89 1.17 -3.77
C LYS A 45 -6.40 0.10 -2.80
N VAL A 46 -5.26 -0.53 -3.09
CA VAL A 46 -4.65 -1.56 -2.22
C VAL A 46 -4.22 -0.94 -0.88
N LEU A 47 -3.64 0.25 -0.89
CA LEU A 47 -3.23 0.96 0.32
C LEU A 47 -4.44 1.25 1.23
N SER A 48 -5.53 1.76 0.66
CA SER A 48 -6.78 2.04 1.36
C SER A 48 -7.47 0.77 1.83
N GLU A 49 -7.46 -0.31 1.03
CA GLU A 49 -8.03 -1.60 1.40
C GLU A 49 -7.28 -2.25 2.56
N VAL A 50 -5.94 -2.19 2.58
CA VAL A 50 -5.14 -2.75 3.68
C VAL A 50 -5.37 -1.95 4.95
N LYS A 51 -5.43 -0.61 4.85
CA LYS A 51 -5.70 0.26 6.01
C LYS A 51 -7.11 0.10 6.58
N THR A 52 -8.10 -0.08 5.70
CA THR A 52 -9.52 -0.20 6.09
C THR A 52 -9.91 -1.63 6.44
N GLY A 53 -9.28 -2.62 5.80
CA GLY A 53 -9.59 -4.04 5.92
C GLY A 53 -9.24 -4.65 7.28
N GLN A 54 -8.26 -4.09 8.01
CA GLN A 54 -8.02 -4.46 9.41
C GLN A 54 -9.19 -4.11 10.34
N ASN A 55 -10.09 -3.21 9.95
CA ASN A 55 -11.22 -2.78 10.79
C ASN A 55 -12.46 -3.70 10.70
N ARG A 56 -12.39 -4.83 9.98
CA ARG A 56 -13.51 -5.77 9.78
C ARG A 56 -13.32 -7.17 10.38
N LEU A 57 -12.27 -7.40 11.18
CA LEU A 57 -12.04 -8.67 11.89
C LEU A 57 -12.18 -8.54 13.41
N PHE A 58 -13.15 -7.75 13.87
CA PHE A 58 -13.69 -7.81 15.23
C PHE A 58 -15.20 -8.03 15.20
#